data_AF-A0A7S9GI27-F1
#
_entry.id   AF-A0A7S9GI27-F1
#
_cell.length_a   1.000
_cell.length_b   1.000
_cell.length_c   1.000
_cell.angle_alpha   90.00
_cell.angle_beta   90.00
_cell.angle_gamma   90.00
#
_symmetry.space_group_name_H-M   'P 1'
#
loop_
_entity.id
_entity.type
_entity.pdbx_description
1 polymer ?
#
loop_
_entity_poly.entity_id
_entity_poly.type
_entity_poly.pdbx_seq_one_letter_code
_entity_poly.pdbx_strand_id
1 'polypeptide(L)'
;MNIPIETKPALWGAAAGAVALAVIGFTWGGWTTGSRSEALAQARANDAVVTALAPVCTERFERASDVEVQRVALLKTEVWSQGDFVEKGGWAAGSTAGNPPYLTAVANACAALLVKAAQPLTRSP
;
A
#
# COMPACT_ATOMS: atom_id res chain seq x y z
N MET A 1 -31.02 -44.50 10.70
CA MET A 1 -32.05 -43.76 9.92
C MET A 1 -31.68 -43.89 8.44
N ASN A 2 -32.62 -44.42 7.66
CA ASN A 2 -32.41 -44.84 6.27
C ASN A 2 -32.55 -43.61 5.37
N ILE A 3 -31.45 -43.13 4.77
CA ILE A 3 -31.49 -41.96 3.89
C ILE A 3 -31.95 -42.44 2.50
N PRO A 4 -33.12 -42.01 2.00
CA PRO A 4 -33.66 -42.50 0.74
C PRO A 4 -32.76 -42.12 -0.43
N ILE A 5 -32.64 -43.01 -1.41
CA ILE A 5 -31.79 -42.88 -2.62
C ILE A 5 -32.06 -41.58 -3.43
N GLU A 6 -33.26 -41.01 -3.30
CA GLU A 6 -33.68 -39.72 -3.87
C GLU A 6 -32.96 -38.49 -3.28
N THR A 7 -32.23 -38.65 -2.17
CA THR A 7 -31.41 -37.55 -1.61
C THR A 7 -30.15 -37.29 -2.43
N LYS A 8 -29.65 -38.27 -3.19
CA LYS A 8 -28.49 -38.11 -4.06
C LYS A 8 -28.67 -36.98 -5.08
N PRO A 9 -29.73 -36.95 -5.91
CA PRO A 9 -29.93 -35.86 -6.86
C PRO A 9 -30.23 -34.52 -6.17
N ALA A 10 -30.92 -34.52 -5.02
CA ALA A 10 -31.19 -33.30 -4.26
C ALA A 10 -29.90 -32.65 -3.72
N LEU A 11 -28.94 -33.46 -3.24
CA LEU A 11 -27.62 -32.99 -2.79
C LEU A 11 -26.80 -32.38 -3.94
N TRP A 12 -26.84 -32.99 -5.13
CA TRP A 12 -26.17 -32.46 -6.31
C TRP A 12 -26.80 -31.15 -6.79
N GLY A 13 -28.12 -31.03 -6.73
CA GLY A 13 -28.84 -29.78 -7.04
C GLY A 13 -28.50 -28.65 -6.05
N ALA A 14 -28.45 -28.96 -4.75
CA ALA A 14 -28.05 -28.00 -3.73
C ALA A 14 -26.59 -27.54 -3.90
N ALA A 15 -25.68 -28.46 -4.22
CA ALA A 15 -24.28 -28.14 -4.49
C ALA A 15 -24.14 -27.22 -5.73
N ALA A 16 -24.83 -27.55 -6.83
CA ALA A 16 -24.82 -26.73 -8.03
C ALA A 16 -25.42 -25.33 -7.79
N GLY A 17 -26.53 -25.25 -7.04
CA GLY A 17 -27.15 -23.99 -6.65
C GLY A 17 -26.24 -23.12 -5.78
N ALA A 18 -25.55 -23.72 -4.80
CA ALA A 18 -24.58 -23.01 -3.97
C ALA A 18 -23.41 -22.45 -4.79
N VAL A 19 -22.90 -23.21 -5.75
CA VAL A 19 -21.84 -22.74 -6.67
C VAL A 19 -22.33 -21.60 -7.54
N ALA A 20 -23.54 -21.70 -8.11
CA ALA A 20 -24.12 -20.64 -8.93
C ALA A 20 -24.34 -19.35 -8.13
N LEU A 21 -24.87 -19.45 -6.91
CA LEU A 21 -25.05 -18.31 -6.00
C LEU A 21 -23.72 -17.71 -5.59
N ALA A 22 -22.69 -18.52 -5.34
CA ALA A 22 -21.35 -18.04 -5.07
C ALA A 22 -20.82 -17.24 -6.27
N VAL A 23 -20.84 -17.80 -7.47
CA VAL A 23 -20.33 -17.11 -8.68
C VAL A 23 -21.06 -15.78 -8.88
N ILE A 24 -22.39 -15.74 -8.79
CA ILE A 24 -23.15 -14.51 -8.96
C ILE A 24 -22.84 -13.50 -7.84
N GLY A 25 -22.76 -13.96 -6.58
CA GLY A 25 -22.43 -13.11 -5.43
C GLY A 25 -21.01 -12.52 -5.47
N PHE A 26 -20.03 -13.33 -5.89
CA PHE A 26 -18.63 -12.92 -6.02
C PHE A 26 -18.39 -12.06 -7.27
N THR A 27 -19.16 -12.23 -8.36
CA THR A 27 -18.97 -11.47 -9.61
C THR A 27 -19.72 -10.14 -9.63
N TRP A 28 -20.96 -10.08 -9.13
CA TRP A 28 -21.80 -8.89 -9.21
C TRP A 28 -22.06 -8.22 -7.85
N GLY A 29 -22.15 -9.01 -6.78
CA GLY A 29 -22.48 -8.51 -5.44
C GLY A 29 -21.32 -7.93 -4.65
N GLY A 30 -20.07 -8.06 -5.14
CA GLY A 30 -18.89 -7.60 -4.42
C GLY A 30 -18.69 -8.30 -3.07
N TRP A 31 -19.26 -9.50 -2.87
CA TRP A 31 -19.05 -10.32 -1.68
C TRP A 31 -17.62 -10.83 -1.67
N THR A 32 -16.69 -10.01 -1.17
CA THR A 32 -15.34 -10.44 -0.79
C THR A 32 -15.41 -10.98 0.64
N THR A 33 -14.71 -12.07 0.94
CA THR A 33 -14.56 -12.57 2.31
C THR A 33 -14.08 -11.42 3.20
N GLY A 34 -14.79 -11.13 4.30
CA GLY A 34 -14.60 -9.91 5.12
C GLY A 34 -13.14 -9.59 5.48
N SER A 35 -12.31 -10.61 5.68
CA SER A 35 -10.88 -10.50 5.97
C SER A 35 -10.02 -9.96 4.82
N ARG A 36 -10.40 -10.21 3.55
CA ARG A 36 -9.71 -9.66 2.37
C ARG A 36 -10.11 -8.21 2.13
N SER A 37 -11.36 -7.83 2.41
CA SER A 37 -11.83 -6.45 2.27
C SER A 37 -11.18 -5.50 3.27
N GLU A 38 -11.01 -5.90 4.54
CA GLU A 38 -10.31 -5.07 5.53
C GLU A 38 -8.82 -4.94 5.21
N ALA A 39 -8.15 -6.04 4.87
CA ALA A 39 -6.74 -6.00 4.49
C ALA A 39 -6.51 -5.16 3.23
N LEU A 40 -7.39 -5.27 2.24
CA LEU A 40 -7.30 -4.49 1.00
C LEU A 40 -7.69 -3.02 1.22
N ALA A 41 -8.66 -2.74 2.10
CA ALA A 41 -9.03 -1.37 2.47
C ALA A 41 -7.89 -0.68 3.25
N GLN A 42 -7.26 -1.37 4.20
CA GLN A 42 -6.10 -0.86 4.92
C GLN A 42 -4.90 -0.65 3.99
N ALA A 43 -4.64 -1.59 3.07
CA ALA A 43 -3.59 -1.44 2.08
C ALA A 43 -3.83 -0.23 1.18
N ARG A 44 -5.06 -0.04 0.67
CA ARG A 44 -5.42 1.14 -0.14
C ARG A 44 -5.40 2.45 0.65
N ALA A 45 -5.81 2.42 1.91
CA ALA A 45 -5.74 3.60 2.78
C ALA A 45 -4.28 4.01 3.03
N ASN A 46 -3.41 3.05 3.35
CA ASN A 46 -1.98 3.31 3.50
C ASN A 46 -1.35 3.83 2.20
N ASP A 47 -1.67 3.22 1.05
CA ASP A 47 -1.13 3.65 -0.25
C ASP A 47 -1.60 5.06 -0.64
N ALA A 48 -2.88 5.38 -0.40
CA ALA A 48 -3.42 6.72 -0.63
C ALA A 48 -2.75 7.77 0.29
N VAL A 49 -2.54 7.43 1.57
CA VAL A 49 -1.82 8.29 2.52
C VAL A 49 -0.38 8.47 2.08
N VAL A 50 0.31 7.41 1.66
CA VAL A 50 1.69 7.46 1.14
C VAL A 50 1.78 8.36 -0.08
N THR A 51 0.86 8.22 -1.03
CA THR A 51 0.85 9.01 -2.26
C THR A 51 0.54 10.49 -2.01
N ALA A 52 -0.26 10.79 -0.98
CA ALA A 52 -0.58 12.16 -0.58
C ALA A 52 0.51 12.81 0.30
N LEU A 53 1.15 12.05 1.19
CA LEU A 53 2.18 12.56 2.10
C LEU A 53 3.58 12.58 1.49
N ALA A 54 3.88 11.72 0.53
CA ALA A 54 5.17 11.73 -0.16
C ALA A 54 5.52 13.10 -0.76
N PRO A 55 4.63 13.79 -1.52
CA PRO A 55 4.92 15.14 -2.01
C PRO A 55 5.04 16.17 -0.87
N VAL A 56 4.26 16.05 0.21
CA VAL A 56 4.38 16.93 1.38
C VAL A 56 5.74 16.77 2.07
N CYS A 57 6.24 15.53 2.17
CA CYS A 57 7.57 15.25 2.68
C CYS A 57 8.66 15.87 1.79
N THR A 58 8.50 15.82 0.45
CA THR A 58 9.46 16.48 -0.45
C THR A 58 9.47 18.00 -0.28
N GLU A 59 8.31 18.65 -0.13
CA GLU A 59 8.25 20.09 0.12
C GLU A 59 8.86 20.49 1.47
N ARG A 60 8.67 19.67 2.51
CA ARG A 60 9.30 19.87 3.81
C ARG A 60 10.80 19.68 3.77
N PHE A 61 11.26 18.70 2.99
CA PHE A 61 12.67 18.48 2.74
C PHE A 61 13.27 19.69 2.04
N GLU A 62 12.62 20.22 1.00
CA GLU A 62 13.06 21.42 0.26
C GLU A 62 13.08 22.72 1.08
N ARG A 63 12.26 22.82 2.13
CA ARG A 63 12.31 23.95 3.07
C ARG A 63 13.33 23.79 4.20
N ALA A 64 13.97 22.63 4.32
CA ALA A 64 14.99 22.41 5.33
C ALA A 64 16.25 23.24 5.00
N SER A 65 16.91 23.76 6.03
CA SER A 65 18.03 24.71 5.91
C SER A 65 19.26 24.19 5.15
N ASP A 66 19.34 22.87 4.92
CA ASP A 66 20.49 22.17 4.35
C ASP A 66 20.10 21.16 3.25
N VAL A 67 19.09 21.48 2.42
CA VAL A 67 18.59 20.64 1.32
C VAL A 67 19.70 19.96 0.52
N GLU A 68 20.68 20.73 0.05
CA GLU A 68 21.65 20.20 -0.90
C GLU A 68 22.59 19.18 -0.24
N VAL A 69 22.98 19.43 1.01
CA VAL A 69 23.81 18.52 1.81
C VAL A 69 23.03 17.25 2.14
N GLN A 70 21.78 17.38 2.59
CA GLN A 70 20.92 16.25 2.92
C GLN A 70 20.57 15.43 1.67
N ARG A 71 20.38 16.08 0.52
CA ARG A 71 20.09 15.43 -0.76
C ARG A 71 21.28 14.62 -1.25
N VAL A 72 22.48 15.19 -1.18
CA VAL A 72 23.72 14.46 -1.49
C VAL A 72 23.94 13.30 -0.52
N ALA A 73 23.65 13.47 0.77
CA ALA A 73 23.73 12.39 1.76
C ALA A 73 22.72 11.27 1.47
N LEU A 74 21.50 11.61 1.08
CA LEU A 74 20.46 10.66 0.69
C LEU A 74 20.84 9.90 -0.58
N LEU A 75 21.37 10.58 -1.59
CA LEU A 75 21.85 9.94 -2.82
C LEU A 75 23.08 9.04 -2.61
N LYS A 76 23.91 9.35 -1.60
CA LYS A 76 25.03 8.49 -1.18
C LYS A 76 24.58 7.30 -0.33
N THR A 77 23.35 7.33 0.19
CA THR A 77 22.81 6.24 1.00
C THR A 77 22.28 5.12 0.10
N GLU A 78 22.55 3.89 0.51
CA GLU A 78 22.01 2.65 -0.09
C GLU A 78 20.48 2.73 -0.23
N VAL A 79 19.91 2.28 -1.35
CA VAL A 79 18.47 2.38 -1.65
C VAL A 79 17.59 1.81 -0.52
N TRP A 80 18.04 0.74 0.13
CA TRP A 80 17.33 0.12 1.25
C TRP A 80 17.37 0.95 2.55
N SER A 81 18.33 1.87 2.70
CA SER A 81 18.52 2.73 3.88
C SER A 81 18.04 4.16 3.66
N GLN A 82 17.63 4.52 2.44
CA GLN A 82 17.16 5.88 2.15
C GLN A 82 15.86 6.21 2.89
N GLY A 83 14.96 5.23 3.07
CA GLY A 83 13.77 5.38 3.91
C GLY A 83 14.11 5.71 5.36
N ASP A 84 15.03 4.95 5.98
CA ASP A 84 15.53 5.21 7.33
C ASP A 84 16.15 6.59 7.48
N PHE A 85 16.87 7.08 6.46
CA PHE A 85 17.45 8.42 6.47
C PHE A 85 16.37 9.51 6.52
N VAL A 86 15.33 9.37 5.70
CA VAL A 86 14.20 10.32 5.66
C VAL A 86 13.35 10.25 6.93
N GLU A 87 13.19 9.05 7.48
CA GLU A 87 12.47 8.82 8.74
C GLU A 87 13.23 9.46 9.92
N LYS A 88 14.54 9.22 10.03
CA LYS A 88 15.40 9.81 11.08
C LYS A 88 15.52 11.32 10.99
N GLY A 89 15.49 11.89 9.79
CA GLY A 89 15.49 13.34 9.61
C GLY A 89 14.13 14.01 9.88
N GLY A 90 13.08 13.24 10.18
CA GLY A 90 11.79 13.76 10.62
C GLY A 90 10.94 14.39 9.50
N TRP A 91 11.37 14.29 8.23
CA TRP A 91 10.63 14.86 7.10
C TRP A 91 9.41 14.00 6.72
N ALA A 92 9.47 12.68 6.95
CA ALA A 92 8.33 11.77 6.78
C ALA A 92 7.27 11.89 7.88
N ALA A 93 7.68 12.31 9.09
CA ALA A 93 6.80 12.54 10.23
C ALA A 93 6.06 13.88 10.07
N GLY A 94 5.10 13.89 9.16
CA GLY A 94 4.18 14.99 8.93
C GLY A 94 3.30 15.28 10.15
N SER A 95 3.82 15.89 11.22
CA SER A 95 3.08 16.25 12.45
C SER A 95 2.31 15.14 13.18
N THR A 96 2.37 13.89 12.72
CA THR A 96 1.67 12.79 13.37
C THR A 96 2.48 12.31 14.57
N ALA A 97 1.95 12.50 15.77
CA ALA A 97 2.50 11.91 16.98
C ALA A 97 2.26 10.38 16.96
N GLY A 98 3.35 9.61 17.05
CA GLY A 98 3.33 8.14 17.01
C GLY A 98 4.08 7.60 15.79
N ASN A 99 4.47 6.33 15.84
CA ASN A 99 5.16 5.64 14.74
C ASN A 99 4.17 4.73 13.97
N PRO A 100 3.17 5.27 13.23
CA PRO A 100 2.21 4.43 12.55
C PRO A 100 2.88 3.59 11.45
N PRO A 101 2.32 2.42 11.12
CA PRO A 101 2.94 1.47 10.17
C PRO A 101 3.11 2.03 8.75
N TYR A 102 2.42 3.14 8.42
CA TYR A 102 2.57 3.83 7.14
C TYR A 102 3.76 4.80 7.09
N LEU A 103 4.39 5.17 8.22
CA LEU A 103 5.50 6.13 8.22
C LEU A 103 6.69 5.64 7.40
N THR A 104 7.09 4.39 7.58
CA THR A 104 8.19 3.80 6.81
C THR A 104 7.84 3.72 5.32
N ALA A 105 6.57 3.48 4.97
CA ALA A 105 6.11 3.52 3.59
C ALA A 105 6.15 4.95 3.00
N VAL A 106 5.75 5.97 3.78
CA VAL A 106 5.85 7.39 3.41
C VAL A 106 7.32 7.80 3.25
N ALA A 107 8.19 7.39 4.17
CA ALA A 107 9.62 7.70 4.13
C ALA A 107 10.30 7.09 2.91
N ASN A 108 10.00 5.82 2.60
CA ASN A 108 10.49 5.14 1.40
C ASN A 108 9.96 5.80 0.12
N ALA A 109 8.68 6.17 0.06
CA ALA A 109 8.11 6.86 -1.10
C ALA A 109 8.70 8.26 -1.28
N CYS A 110 8.91 9.00 -0.19
CA CYS A 110 9.55 10.31 -0.20
C CYS A 110 11.01 10.20 -0.69
N ALA A 111 11.78 9.24 -0.16
CA ALA A 111 13.13 8.94 -0.64
C ALA A 111 13.13 8.61 -2.15
N ALA A 112 12.22 7.76 -2.61
CA ALA A 112 12.11 7.40 -4.01
C ALA A 112 11.78 8.61 -4.91
N LEU A 113 10.91 9.51 -4.46
CA LEU A 113 10.61 10.75 -5.18
C LEU A 113 11.82 11.70 -5.23
N LEU A 114 12.55 11.86 -4.12
CA LEU A 114 13.76 12.69 -4.05
C LEU A 114 14.87 12.15 -4.96
N VAL A 115 15.08 10.83 -4.98
CA VAL A 115 16.04 10.17 -5.88
C VAL A 115 15.59 10.28 -7.33
N LYS A 116 14.29 10.11 -7.62
CA LYS A 116 13.74 10.28 -8.97
C LYS A 116 13.88 11.71 -9.47
N ALA A 117 13.64 12.71 -8.61
CA ALA A 117 13.87 14.12 -8.92
C ALA A 117 15.36 14.46 -9.02
N ALA A 118 16.25 13.65 -8.43
CA ALA A 118 17.70 13.81 -8.51
C ALA A 118 18.32 13.12 -9.71
N GLN A 119 17.65 12.14 -10.29
CA GLN A 119 18.11 11.52 -11.51
C GLN A 119 18.13 12.58 -12.61
N PRO A 120 19.31 12.82 -13.24
CA PRO A 120 19.35 13.62 -14.44
C PRO A 120 18.48 12.92 -15.49
N LEU A 121 17.88 13.71 -16.37
CA LEU A 121 17.08 13.31 -17.53
C LEU A 121 17.88 12.42 -18.51
N THR A 122 18.40 11.27 -18.10
CA THR A 122 19.23 10.35 -18.90
C THR A 122 18.51 9.03 -19.19
N ARG A 123 17.19 8.98 -18.99
CA ARG A 123 16.34 7.88 -19.47
C ARG A 123 15.29 8.37 -20.48
N SER A 124 15.76 9.01 -21.54
CA SER A 124 15.25 8.78 -22.90
C SER A 124 16.35 7.99 -23.61
N PRO A 125 16.02 6.88 -24.30
CA PRO A 125 15.07 6.84 -25.42
C PRO A 125 13.74 6.12 -25.14
#